data_AF-A0A2X0PFW2-F1
#
_entry.id   AF-A0A2X0PFW2-F1
#
_cell.length_a   1.000
_cell.length_b   1.000
_cell.length_c   1.000
_cell.angle_alpha   90.00
_cell.angle_beta   90.00
_cell.angle_gamma   90.00
#
_symmetry.space_group_name_H-M   'P 1'
#
loop_
_entity.id
_entity.type
_entity.pdbx_description
1 polymer ?
#
loop_
_entity_poly.entity_id
_entity_poly.type
_entity_poly.pdbx_seq_one_letter_code
_entity_poly.pdbx_strand_id
1 'polypeptide(L)'
;MSLIYIRKAAKNDLEQIMPIIDEAKKFLKEDGNPQWQSGYPDADAINADIDQDAAWVLIVDQKIAGYTAVASGSDPNYHQIDGLWKNDLDPYVMLFRVAISNEYRGMHLASYLLSSLISLHYRVAYELNL
;
A
#
# COMPACT_ATOMS: atom_id res chain seq x y z
N MET A 1 21.89 -2.42 -13.21
CA MET A 1 20.62 -2.94 -12.66
C MET A 1 20.26 -2.07 -11.50
N SER A 2 19.02 -1.59 -11.44
CA SER A 2 18.53 -0.85 -10.28
C SER A 2 18.33 -1.79 -9.10
N LEU A 3 18.61 -1.31 -7.89
CA LEU A 3 18.27 -2.00 -6.66
C LEU A 3 16.82 -1.69 -6.30
N ILE A 4 15.97 -2.73 -6.28
CA ILE A 4 14.53 -2.62 -6.01
C ILE A 4 14.18 -3.49 -4.80
N TYR A 5 13.57 -2.90 -3.79
CA TYR A 5 13.14 -3.60 -2.57
C TYR A 5 12.04 -2.85 -1.84
N ILE A 6 11.40 -3.51 -0.88
CA ILE A 6 10.43 -2.87 0.03
C ILE A 6 11.00 -2.76 1.44
N ARG A 7 10.58 -1.75 2.19
CA ARG A 7 10.83 -1.62 3.63
C ARG A 7 9.68 -0.90 4.31
N LYS A 8 9.63 -0.99 5.65
CA LYS A 8 8.75 -0.12 6.45
C LYS A 8 9.09 1.34 6.18
N ALA A 9 8.06 2.18 6.14
CA ALA A 9 8.23 3.62 6.12
C ALA A 9 8.64 4.12 7.52
N ALA A 10 9.49 5.13 7.56
CA ALA A 10 9.84 5.87 8.76
C ALA A 10 9.23 7.28 8.70
N LYS A 11 9.16 7.96 9.85
CA LYS A 11 8.55 9.31 9.93
C LYS A 11 9.19 10.33 8.98
N ASN A 12 10.49 10.23 8.73
CA ASN A 12 11.22 11.09 7.80
C ASN A 12 10.93 10.79 6.31
N ASP A 13 10.25 9.69 5.98
CA ASP A 13 9.85 9.38 4.62
C ASP A 13 8.58 10.16 4.20
N LEU A 14 7.84 10.74 5.16
CA LEU A 14 6.56 11.41 4.90
C LEU A 14 6.67 12.48 3.80
N GLU A 15 7.75 13.28 3.82
CA GLU A 15 8.01 14.33 2.82
C GLU A 15 8.16 13.78 1.40
N GLN A 16 8.61 12.53 1.26
CA GLN A 16 8.74 11.85 -0.04
C GLN A 16 7.48 11.05 -0.41
N ILE A 17 6.72 10.56 0.58
CA ILE A 17 5.49 9.79 0.34
C ILE A 17 4.35 10.70 -0.12
N MET A 18 4.16 11.86 0.51
CA MET A 18 3.02 12.73 0.21
C MET A 18 2.94 13.20 -1.26
N PRO A 19 4.06 13.58 -1.93
CA PRO A 19 4.05 13.86 -3.35
C PRO A 19 3.53 12.69 -4.20
N ILE A 20 3.87 11.45 -3.85
CA ILE A 20 3.42 10.24 -4.56
C ILE A 20 1.91 10.03 -4.37
N ILE A 21 1.41 10.29 -3.17
CA ILE A 21 -0.03 10.25 -2.88
C ILE A 21 -0.78 11.31 -3.70
N ASP A 22 -0.26 12.53 -3.77
CA ASP A 22 -0.89 13.62 -4.53
C ASP A 22 -0.84 13.37 -6.04
N GLU A 23 0.24 12.77 -6.55
CA GLU A 23 0.32 12.26 -7.91
C GLU A 23 -0.78 11.23 -8.20
N ALA A 24 -0.99 10.28 -7.29
CA ALA A 24 -2.02 9.25 -7.44
C ALA A 24 -3.44 9.85 -7.35
N LYS A 25 -3.69 10.81 -6.45
CA LYS A 25 -4.96 11.56 -6.40
C LYS A 25 -5.27 12.25 -7.71
N LYS A 26 -4.27 12.94 -8.28
CA LYS A 26 -4.39 13.63 -9.56
C LYS A 26 -4.68 12.63 -10.69
N PHE A 27 -3.97 11.51 -10.71
CA PHE A 27 -4.20 10.47 -11.72
C PHE A 27 -5.63 9.90 -11.65
N LEU A 28 -6.12 9.57 -10.45
CA LEU A 28 -7.50 9.08 -10.27
C LEU A 28 -8.52 10.11 -10.76
N LYS A 29 -8.30 11.40 -10.48
CA LYS A 29 -9.15 12.48 -10.97
C LYS A 29 -9.19 12.56 -12.49
N GLU A 30 -8.03 12.45 -13.14
CA GLU A 30 -7.90 12.48 -14.61
C GLU A 30 -8.57 11.26 -15.27
N ASP A 31 -8.58 10.11 -14.58
CA ASP A 31 -9.28 8.89 -15.01
C ASP A 31 -10.80 8.93 -14.72
N GLY A 32 -11.31 10.03 -14.14
CA GLY A 32 -12.73 10.15 -13.75
C GLY A 32 -13.11 9.32 -12.53
N ASN A 33 -12.14 8.78 -11.80
CA ASN A 33 -12.34 8.00 -10.59
C ASN A 33 -12.56 8.94 -9.38
N PRO A 34 -13.70 8.85 -8.67
CA PRO A 34 -14.01 9.74 -7.55
C PRO A 34 -13.19 9.45 -6.28
N GLN A 35 -12.38 8.38 -6.26
CA GLN A 35 -11.55 8.05 -5.11
C GLN A 35 -10.53 9.16 -4.81
N TRP A 36 -10.36 9.43 -3.52
CA TRP A 36 -9.39 10.36 -2.94
C TRP A 36 -9.56 11.84 -3.30
N GLN A 37 -10.73 12.20 -3.82
CA GLN A 37 -11.04 13.59 -4.19
C GLN A 37 -11.60 14.42 -3.02
N SER A 38 -11.81 13.81 -1.85
CA SER A 38 -12.28 14.49 -0.63
C SER A 38 -11.16 15.07 0.24
N GLY A 39 -9.89 14.89 -0.15
CA GLY A 39 -8.71 15.29 0.61
C GLY A 39 -7.97 14.11 1.26
N TYR A 40 -8.67 13.00 1.50
CA TYR A 40 -8.07 11.73 1.95
C TYR A 40 -7.40 10.97 0.80
N PRO A 41 -6.29 10.23 1.00
CA PRO A 41 -5.48 10.18 2.22
C PRO A 41 -4.59 11.41 2.37
N ASP A 42 -4.46 11.92 3.59
CA ASP A 42 -3.66 13.08 3.97
C ASP A 42 -2.43 12.67 4.81
N ALA A 43 -1.62 13.65 5.21
CA ALA A 43 -0.42 13.40 6.00
C ALA A 43 -0.71 12.73 7.34
N ASP A 44 -1.87 12.99 7.95
CA ASP A 44 -2.27 12.37 9.22
C ASP A 44 -2.60 10.89 9.01
N ALA A 45 -3.29 10.54 7.93
CA ALA A 45 -3.54 9.14 7.57
C ALA A 45 -2.22 8.37 7.32
N ILE A 46 -1.26 8.96 6.60
CA ILE A 46 0.04 8.33 6.37
C ILE A 46 0.85 8.22 7.67
N ASN A 47 0.80 9.23 8.53
CA ASN A 47 1.45 9.18 9.84
C ASN A 47 0.86 8.08 10.73
N ALA A 48 -0.46 7.92 10.72
CA ALA A 48 -1.14 6.85 11.44
C ALA A 48 -0.73 5.47 10.91
N ASP A 49 -0.59 5.31 9.60
CA ASP A 49 -0.06 4.07 9.01
C ASP A 49 1.37 3.78 9.47
N ILE A 50 2.22 4.80 9.58
CA ILE A 50 3.59 4.67 10.10
C ILE A 50 3.57 4.28 11.60
N ASP A 51 2.75 4.94 12.41
CA ASP A 51 2.66 4.70 13.85
C ASP A 51 2.13 3.30 14.19
N GLN A 52 1.27 2.75 13.33
CA GLN A 52 0.73 1.39 13.46
C GLN A 52 1.66 0.32 12.89
N ASP A 53 2.87 0.69 12.44
CA ASP A 53 3.77 -0.19 11.69
C ASP A 53 3.03 -0.85 10.50
N ALA A 54 2.15 -0.10 9.82
CA ALA A 54 1.40 -0.58 8.66
C ALA A 54 1.99 -0.04 7.34
N ALA A 55 2.73 1.06 7.38
CA ALA A 55 3.25 1.73 6.20
C ALA A 55 4.47 1.03 5.59
N TRP A 56 4.41 0.79 4.27
CA TRP A 56 5.48 0.23 3.46
C TRP A 56 5.80 1.12 2.26
N VAL A 57 7.08 1.21 1.92
CA VAL A 57 7.58 1.92 0.75
C VAL A 57 8.31 0.98 -0.19
N LEU A 58 8.14 1.21 -1.50
CA LEU A 58 8.95 0.61 -2.55
C LEU A 58 10.13 1.54 -2.83
N ILE A 59 11.35 0.99 -2.79
CA ILE A 59 12.58 1.71 -3.07
C ILE A 59 13.12 1.33 -4.45
N VAL A 60 13.56 2.32 -5.22
CA VAL A 60 14.34 2.16 -6.46
C VAL A 60 15.58 3.04 -6.35
N ASP A 61 16.77 2.43 -6.31
CA ASP A 61 18.06 3.14 -6.26
C ASP A 61 18.12 4.24 -5.18
N GLN A 62 17.61 3.93 -3.98
CA GLN A 62 17.52 4.79 -2.78
C GLN A 62 16.37 5.80 -2.76
N LYS A 63 15.59 5.94 -3.84
CA LYS A 63 14.40 6.79 -3.87
C LYS A 63 13.15 6.00 -3.54
N ILE A 64 12.20 6.63 -2.86
CA ILE A 64 10.86 6.07 -2.70
C ILE A 64 10.12 6.18 -4.04
N ALA A 65 9.78 5.04 -4.62
CA ALA A 65 9.06 4.93 -5.87
C ALA A 65 7.57 4.61 -5.67
N GLY A 66 7.17 4.19 -4.47
CA GLY A 66 5.79 3.84 -4.18
C GLY A 66 5.51 3.67 -2.70
N TYR A 67 4.22 3.66 -2.37
CA TYR A 67 3.68 3.57 -1.02
C TYR A 67 2.51 2.58 -0.98
N THR A 68 2.34 1.91 0.15
CA THR A 68 1.11 1.21 0.52
C THR A 68 1.05 1.05 2.03
N ALA A 69 -0.15 0.92 2.58
CA ALA A 69 -0.36 0.44 3.94
C ALA A 69 -0.81 -1.02 3.92
N VAL A 70 -0.39 -1.78 4.93
CA VAL A 70 -0.75 -3.19 5.10
C VAL A 70 -1.33 -3.40 6.49
N ALA A 71 -2.54 -3.96 6.53
CA ALA A 71 -3.21 -4.31 7.78
C ALA A 71 -3.56 -5.80 7.80
N SER A 72 -3.56 -6.41 8.97
CA SER A 72 -3.97 -7.81 9.16
C SER A 72 -5.19 -7.86 10.08
N GLY A 73 -6.08 -8.83 9.84
CA GLY A 73 -7.26 -9.05 10.67
C GLY A 73 -8.57 -8.68 9.97
N SER A 74 -9.65 -8.67 10.75
CA SER A 74 -11.01 -8.44 10.25
C SER A 74 -11.30 -6.95 10.05
N ASP A 75 -11.78 -6.58 8.85
CA ASP A 75 -12.36 -5.29 8.55
C ASP A 75 -13.90 -5.44 8.42
N PRO A 76 -14.69 -4.69 9.21
CA PRO A 76 -16.15 -4.73 9.14
C PRO A 76 -16.73 -4.47 7.76
N ASN A 77 -16.05 -3.68 6.92
CA ASN A 77 -16.49 -3.38 5.56
C ASN A 77 -16.49 -4.63 4.67
N TYR A 78 -15.66 -5.64 4.99
CA TYR A 78 -15.64 -6.90 4.25
C TYR A 78 -16.62 -7.94 4.77
N HIS A 79 -17.29 -7.69 5.91
CA HIS A 79 -18.42 -8.52 6.34
C HIS A 79 -19.71 -8.18 5.59
N GLN A 80 -19.79 -7.00 4.99
CA GLN A 80 -20.97 -6.53 4.25
C GLN A 80 -20.62 -6.31 2.79
N ILE A 81 -20.71 -7.38 1.99
CA ILE A 81 -20.46 -7.34 0.55
C ILE A 81 -21.69 -7.80 -0.22
N ASP A 82 -21.82 -7.33 -1.47
CA ASP A 82 -22.77 -7.89 -2.43
C ASP A 82 -22.14 -9.13 -3.08
N GLY A 83 -22.31 -10.28 -2.42
CA GLY A 83 -21.71 -11.56 -2.81
C GLY A 83 -21.25 -12.38 -1.61
N LEU A 84 -20.39 -13.36 -1.87
CA LEU A 84 -19.77 -14.21 -0.84
C LEU A 84 -18.26 -14.28 -1.09
N TRP A 85 -17.48 -14.11 -0.02
CA TRP A 85 -16.07 -14.45 -0.09
C TRP A 85 -15.92 -15.95 -0.29
N LYS A 86 -14.89 -16.36 -1.03
CA LYS A 86 -14.56 -17.79 -1.17
C LYS A 86 -14.12 -18.42 0.14
N ASN A 87 -13.62 -17.59 1.05
CA ASN A 87 -13.18 -17.94 2.38
C ASN A 87 -13.41 -16.72 3.27
N ASP A 88 -14.26 -16.86 4.27
CA ASP A 88 -14.61 -15.84 5.26
C ASP A 88 -14.21 -16.27 6.70
N LEU A 89 -13.50 -17.40 6.82
CA LEU A 89 -13.12 -17.99 8.11
C LEU A 89 -11.67 -17.66 8.49
N ASP A 90 -10.78 -17.68 7.51
CA ASP A 90 -9.35 -17.54 7.75
C ASP A 90 -8.93 -16.07 7.91
N PRO A 91 -7.89 -15.78 8.73
CA PRO A 91 -7.28 -14.46 8.78
C PRO A 91 -6.77 -14.03 7.40
N TYR A 92 -6.90 -12.73 7.10
CA TYR A 92 -6.44 -12.16 5.84
C TYR A 92 -5.62 -10.89 6.06
N VAL A 93 -4.89 -10.52 5.01
CA VAL A 93 -4.09 -9.31 4.93
C VAL A 93 -4.71 -8.38 3.88
N MET A 94 -4.80 -7.11 4.22
CA MET A 94 -5.37 -6.06 3.41
C MET A 94 -4.29 -5.09 2.97
N LEU A 95 -4.34 -4.69 1.70
CA LEU A 95 -3.49 -3.65 1.14
C LEU A 95 -4.35 -2.41 0.91
N PHE A 96 -3.95 -1.31 1.52
CA PHE A 96 -4.60 -0.01 1.36
C PHE A 96 -3.66 0.99 0.71
N ARG A 97 -4.23 2.00 0.05
CA ARG A 97 -3.49 3.20 -0.41
C ARG A 97 -2.28 2.88 -1.30
N VAL A 98 -2.42 1.90 -2.20
CA VAL A 98 -1.36 1.55 -3.16
C VAL A 98 -1.16 2.71 -4.13
N ALA A 99 0.04 3.30 -4.12
CA ALA A 99 0.42 4.39 -5.02
C ALA A 99 1.85 4.17 -5.54
N ILE A 100 2.06 4.41 -6.83
CA ILE A 100 3.37 4.39 -7.49
C ILE A 100 3.59 5.77 -8.09
N SER A 101 4.79 6.33 -7.91
CA SER A 101 5.11 7.64 -8.47
C SER A 101 5.04 7.62 -10.00
N ASN A 102 4.61 8.74 -10.57
CA ASN A 102 4.56 8.95 -12.01
C ASN A 102 5.95 8.84 -12.66
N GLU A 103 7.05 9.12 -11.94
CA GLU A 103 8.43 8.94 -12.43
C GLU A 103 8.70 7.49 -12.88
N TYR A 104 8.01 6.51 -12.27
CA TYR A 104 8.25 5.09 -12.50
C TYR A 104 7.09 4.36 -13.20
N ARG A 105 6.18 5.13 -13.80
CA ARG A 105 5.00 4.56 -14.45
C ARG A 105 5.39 3.69 -15.65
N GLY A 106 4.67 2.58 -15.84
CA GLY A 106 4.93 1.64 -16.94
C GLY A 106 6.13 0.70 -16.71
N MET A 107 6.84 0.82 -15.58
CA MET A 107 7.99 -0.03 -15.23
C MET A 107 7.60 -1.30 -14.45
N HIS A 108 6.32 -1.64 -14.39
CA HIS A 108 5.78 -2.79 -13.66
C HIS A 108 6.08 -2.81 -12.14
N LEU A 109 6.39 -1.66 -11.54
CA LEU A 109 6.74 -1.56 -10.11
C LEU A 109 5.63 -1.97 -9.15
N ALA A 110 4.35 -1.79 -9.52
CA ALA A 110 3.23 -2.28 -8.73
C ALA A 110 3.29 -3.81 -8.53
N SER A 111 3.68 -4.56 -9.58
CA SER A 111 3.83 -6.02 -9.50
C SER A 111 4.98 -6.43 -8.58
N TYR A 112 6.08 -5.67 -8.54
CA TYR A 112 7.18 -5.89 -7.60
C TYR A 112 6.77 -5.62 -6.16
N LEU A 113 6.05 -4.52 -5.92
CA LEU A 113 5.52 -4.17 -4.60
C LEU A 113 4.60 -5.28 -4.09
N LEU A 114 3.59 -5.67 -4.88
CA LEU A 114 2.63 -6.70 -4.51
C LEU A 114 3.30 -8.06 -4.29
N SER A 115 4.16 -8.51 -5.23
CA SER A 115 4.85 -9.80 -5.09
C SER A 115 5.73 -9.85 -3.85
N SER A 116 6.42 -8.75 -3.53
CA SER A 116 7.27 -8.66 -2.34
C SER A 116 6.45 -8.73 -1.06
N LEU A 117 5.31 -8.02 -1.01
CA LEU A 117 4.42 -8.03 0.15
C LEU A 117 3.73 -9.38 0.34
N ILE A 118 3.28 -10.01 -0.73
CA ILE A 118 2.71 -11.36 -0.70
C ILE A 118 3.76 -12.34 -0.17
N SER A 119 4.97 -12.32 -0.71
CA SER A 119 6.05 -13.23 -0.28
C SER A 119 6.41 -13.03 1.19
N LEU A 120 6.46 -11.78 1.65
CA LEU A 120 6.75 -11.45 3.04
C LEU A 120 5.66 -11.96 3.99
N HIS A 121 4.38 -11.69 3.69
CA HIS A 121 3.28 -12.06 4.57
C HIS A 121 2.95 -13.55 4.50
N TYR A 122 3.21 -14.20 3.36
CA TYR A 122 3.12 -15.66 3.25
C TYR A 122 4.12 -16.35 4.18
N ARG A 123 5.36 -15.83 4.26
CA ARG A 123 6.37 -16.32 5.21
C ARG A 123 5.91 -16.15 6.66
N VAL A 124 5.38 -14.97 7.01
CA VAL A 124 4.90 -14.69 8.37
C VAL A 124 3.75 -15.61 8.76
N ALA A 125 2.78 -15.83 7.86
CA ALA A 125 1.69 -16.78 8.10
C ALA A 125 2.23 -18.20 8.35
N TYR A 126 3.19 -18.66 7.54
CA TYR A 126 3.82 -19.97 7.71
C TYR A 126 4.61 -20.10 9.03
N GLU A 127 5.36 -19.08 9.43
CA GLU A 127 6.12 -19.07 10.70
C GLU A 127 5.21 -19.00 11.93
N LEU A 128 4.00 -18.44 11.80
CA LEU A 128 3.02 -18.31 12.88
C LEU A 128 1.97 -19.44 12.90
N ASN A 129 2.07 -20.44 12.02
CA ASN A 129 1.14 -21.58 11.93
C ASN A 129 -0.34 -21.14 11.74
N LEU A 130 -0.55 -20.01 11.07
CA LEU A 130 -1.86 -19.52 10.62
C LEU A 130 -2.30 -20.23 9.34
#